data_AF-A0A8S1Q727-F1
#
_entry.id   AF-A0A8S1Q727-F1
#
_cell.length_a   1.000
_cell.length_b   1.000
_cell.length_c   1.000
_cell.angle_alpha   90.00
_cell.angle_beta   90.00
_cell.angle_gamma   90.00
#
_symmetry.space_group_name_H-M   'P 1'
#
loop_
_entity.id
_entity.type
_entity.pdbx_description
1 polymer ?
#
loop_
_entity_poly.entity_id
_entity_poly.type
_entity_poly.pdbx_seq_one_letter_code
_entity_poly.pdbx_strand_id
1 'polypeptide(L)'
;MYNNLPFCPTHSYQILNLLELRKEDARLICGSCLLNLIKTKQQFDANKIVDLVQINDHPEKAFQFTDIKDKTNLVKFLNDQKEQMEVIKQEIDNLLIQLEQWLSELLQEQKTNCYKIIKLDEFKSNFQLLVNQDNSFKIEIIQQIQNKFYNYFQSIKVMNQVAKQEDLQNLELLNDKVSKKVCKSEKFEDIFKLINKVELDYVQFLNPFWMLLMNTIENNVKRQVIQKKPIYRSLENELTFEAIRKVIIGKENLLWFFKSSNNTEFGVFTPYNWYEGGYSGTTENNPSFLFSKNQNQIYPIIQNMGKYTQYFNHQHILFGGADSGDQDLRINPDFKSGYSRLGVGYKAPAGVDTSKYSTHLLGAMEPNVVECEIYQIIYE
;
A
#
# COMPACT_ATOMS: atom_id res chain seq x y z
N MET A 1 -2.82 9.02 28.32
CA MET A 1 -1.90 9.70 29.25
C MET A 1 -0.58 10.13 28.56
N TYR A 2 -0.61 10.69 27.34
CA TYR A 2 0.60 10.96 26.54
C TYR A 2 0.71 12.41 26.01
N ASN A 3 0.46 13.41 26.87
CA ASN A 3 0.68 14.82 26.54
C ASN A 3 2.15 15.29 26.73
N ASN A 4 3.10 14.37 26.96
CA ASN A 4 4.40 14.74 27.54
C ASN A 4 5.64 14.39 26.68
N LEU A 5 5.49 14.01 25.40
CA LEU A 5 6.66 13.96 24.52
C LEU A 5 7.01 15.38 24.07
N PRO A 6 8.25 15.87 24.30
CA PRO A 6 8.61 17.23 24.00
C PRO A 6 8.86 17.36 22.49
N PHE A 7 7.80 17.68 21.74
CA PHE A 7 7.93 18.16 20.37
C PHE A 7 8.06 19.68 20.37
N CYS A 8 8.80 20.22 19.38
CA CYS A 8 8.90 21.66 19.25
C CYS A 8 7.52 22.25 18.92
N PRO A 9 7.01 23.21 19.71
CA PRO A 9 5.72 23.84 19.43
C PRO A 9 5.75 24.72 18.17
N THR A 10 6.95 25.14 17.74
CA THR A 10 7.16 26.00 16.57
C THR A 10 7.44 25.19 15.30
N HIS A 11 8.07 24.03 15.43
CA HIS A 11 8.44 23.16 14.30
C HIS A 11 7.86 21.78 14.55
N SER A 12 6.60 21.60 14.15
CA SER A 12 5.87 20.34 14.25
C SER A 12 6.74 19.18 13.75
N TYR A 13 6.71 18.05 14.46
CA TYR A 13 7.41 16.81 14.11
C TYR A 13 8.93 16.79 14.33
N GLN A 14 9.55 17.83 14.88
CA GLN A 14 10.94 17.74 15.31
C GLN A 14 11.07 17.38 16.78
N ILE A 15 11.87 16.33 17.04
CA ILE A 15 12.28 15.91 18.38
C ILE A 15 13.10 17.05 19.01
N LEU A 16 12.76 17.41 20.25
CA LEU A 16 13.54 18.38 21.00
C LEU A 16 14.82 17.71 21.54
N ASN A 17 15.98 18.31 21.29
CA ASN A 17 17.26 17.99 21.90
C ASN A 17 17.45 18.77 23.20
N LEU A 18 18.27 18.29 24.12
CA LEU A 18 18.65 19.07 25.29
C LEU A 18 19.85 19.97 24.94
N LEU A 19 19.72 21.28 25.14
CA LEU A 19 20.78 22.26 24.98
C LEU A 19 21.05 22.93 26.32
N GLU A 20 22.27 22.76 26.84
CA GLU A 20 22.72 23.45 28.04
C GLU A 20 23.37 24.80 27.66
N LEU A 21 22.67 25.91 27.91
CA LEU A 21 23.19 27.25 27.62
C LEU A 21 24.14 27.72 28.72
N ARG A 22 23.85 27.40 29.99
CA ARG A 22 24.65 27.71 31.19
C ARG A 22 24.45 26.60 32.24
N LYS A 23 25.32 26.52 33.26
CA LYS A 23 25.31 25.49 34.34
C LYS A 23 23.96 25.27 35.06
N GLU A 24 23.00 26.18 34.90
CA GLU A 24 21.67 26.12 35.50
C GLU A 24 20.52 26.43 34.51
N ASP A 25 20.81 26.56 33.21
CA ASP A 25 19.81 26.86 32.16
C ASP A 25 19.95 25.85 31.02
N ALA A 26 19.24 24.72 31.17
CA ALA A 26 19.07 23.71 30.14
C ALA A 26 17.69 23.88 29.47
N ARG A 27 17.66 23.88 28.15
CA ARG A 27 16.44 24.05 27.36
C ARG A 27 16.29 22.94 26.35
N LEU A 28 15.04 22.58 26.09
CA LEU A 28 14.70 21.68 25.00
C LEU A 28 14.62 22.48 23.70
N ILE A 29 15.37 22.08 22.67
CA ILE A 29 15.49 22.79 21.39
C ILE A 29 15.48 21.79 20.22
N CYS A 30 14.65 22.01 19.19
CA CYS A 30 14.71 21.15 18.01
C CYS A 30 15.84 21.55 17.06
N GLY A 31 16.15 20.69 16.09
CA GLY A 31 17.16 20.96 15.07
C GLY A 31 16.97 22.29 14.34
N SER A 32 15.74 22.65 13.95
CA SER A 32 15.47 23.93 13.28
C SER A 32 15.62 25.15 14.20
N CYS A 33 15.16 25.06 15.45
CA CYS A 33 15.37 26.12 16.43
C CYS A 33 16.85 26.30 16.74
N LEU A 34 17.61 25.20 16.83
CA LEU A 34 19.04 25.21 17.04
C LEU A 34 19.74 25.88 15.86
N LEU A 35 19.44 25.49 14.62
CA LEU A 35 19.98 26.13 13.41
C LEU A 35 19.70 27.63 13.36
N ASN A 36 18.51 28.06 13.77
CA ASN A 36 18.19 29.49 13.91
C ASN A 36 19.01 30.17 15.01
N LEU A 37 19.26 29.50 16.13
CA LEU A 37 20.14 29.99 17.20
C LEU A 37 21.59 30.17 16.68
N ILE A 38 22.10 29.20 15.89
CA ILE A 38 23.42 29.31 15.23
C ILE A 38 23.46 30.50 14.29
N LYS A 39 22.46 30.63 13.42
CA LYS A 39 22.38 31.71 12.41
C LYS A 39 22.27 33.10 13.02
N THR A 40 21.63 33.22 14.19
CA THR A 40 21.43 34.50 14.89
C THR A 40 22.60 34.91 15.78
N LYS A 41 23.73 34.20 15.73
CA LYS A 41 25.02 34.52 16.40
C LYS A 41 24.92 34.66 17.93
N GLN A 42 23.99 33.95 18.59
CA GLN A 42 24.14 33.74 20.04
C GLN A 42 25.31 32.77 20.24
N GLN A 43 26.35 33.18 20.98
CA GLN A 43 27.45 32.29 21.35
C GLN A 43 26.88 31.12 22.17
N PHE A 44 26.88 29.92 21.59
CA PHE A 44 26.59 28.69 22.31
C PHE A 44 27.69 27.67 21.97
N ASP A 45 27.98 26.79 22.93
CA ASP A 45 28.98 25.73 22.77
C ASP A 45 28.29 24.50 22.18
N ALA A 46 28.65 24.14 20.94
CA ALA A 46 28.06 22.99 20.25
C ALA A 46 28.34 21.66 20.97
N ASN A 47 29.37 21.60 21.82
CA ASN A 47 29.68 20.44 22.63
C ASN A 47 28.68 20.22 23.79
N LYS A 48 27.68 21.10 23.96
CA LYS A 48 26.64 21.00 25.00
C LYS A 48 25.26 20.58 24.47
N ILE A 49 25.20 20.16 23.21
CA ILE A 49 23.99 19.60 22.63
C ILE A 49 24.00 18.10 22.90
N VAL A 50 22.97 17.61 23.58
CA VAL A 50 22.75 16.18 23.74
C VAL A 50 21.64 15.75 22.78
N ASP A 51 22.01 14.92 21.80
CA ASP A 51 21.09 14.29 20.87
C ASP A 51 20.32 13.18 21.59
N LEU A 52 19.02 13.39 21.83
CA LEU A 52 18.19 12.43 22.56
C LEU A 52 18.04 11.08 21.83
N VAL A 53 18.24 11.04 20.51
CA VAL A 53 18.22 9.79 19.73
C VAL A 53 19.46 8.96 20.04
N GLN A 54 20.63 9.60 20.17
CA GLN A 54 21.86 8.90 20.56
C GLN A 54 21.84 8.39 22.00
N ILE A 55 21.08 9.03 22.91
CA ILE A 55 20.89 8.53 24.28
C ILE A 55 20.13 7.20 24.28
N ASN A 56 19.20 6.99 23.36
CA ASN A 56 18.44 5.74 23.28
C ASN A 56 19.34 4.55 22.91
N ASP A 57 20.25 4.73 21.95
CA ASP A 57 21.11 3.66 21.45
C ASP A 57 22.40 3.50 22.28
N HIS A 58 22.86 4.58 22.92
CA HIS A 58 24.10 4.65 23.71
C HIS A 58 23.92 5.51 24.97
N PRO A 59 23.13 5.05 25.97
CA PRO A 59 22.83 5.83 27.17
C PRO A 59 24.09 6.22 27.95
N GLU A 60 25.17 5.44 27.85
CA GLU A 60 26.48 5.73 28.44
C GLU A 60 27.13 7.02 27.93
N LYS A 61 26.78 7.50 26.72
CA LYS A 61 27.32 8.72 26.13
C LYS A 61 26.64 9.99 26.64
N ALA A 62 25.43 9.87 27.21
CA ALA A 62 24.72 10.99 27.84
C ALA A 62 25.47 11.55 29.07
N PHE A 63 26.30 10.72 29.72
CA PHE A 63 26.99 11.04 30.96
C PHE A 63 28.26 11.89 30.78
N GLN A 64 28.70 12.17 29.54
CA GLN A 64 29.86 13.03 29.30
C GLN A 64 29.53 14.53 29.46
N PHE A 65 28.25 14.89 29.45
CA PHE A 65 27.80 16.29 29.39
C PHE A 65 27.12 16.79 30.66
N THR A 66 27.08 15.97 31.72
CA THR A 66 26.31 16.30 32.92
C THR A 66 27.18 16.18 34.17
N ASP A 67 27.68 17.32 34.67
CA ASP A 67 28.23 17.44 36.03
C ASP A 67 27.06 17.47 37.04
N ILE A 68 26.24 16.41 37.04
CA ILE A 68 25.00 16.33 37.81
C ILE A 68 25.31 15.64 39.14
N LYS A 69 25.35 16.45 40.21
CA LYS A 69 25.38 16.03 41.61
C LYS A 69 24.16 15.19 42.06
N ASP A 70 23.21 14.93 41.16
CA ASP A 70 21.94 14.27 41.47
C ASP A 70 21.68 13.04 40.57
N LYS A 71 22.72 12.20 40.43
CA LYS A 71 22.67 10.91 39.69
C LYS A 71 21.45 10.05 40.07
N THR A 72 20.96 10.18 41.30
CA THR A 72 19.82 9.42 41.82
C THR A 72 18.52 9.73 41.07
N ASN A 73 18.27 11.00 40.71
CA ASN A 73 17.03 11.39 40.03
C ASN A 73 17.02 10.97 38.55
N LEU A 74 18.17 11.00 37.87
CA LEU A 74 18.29 10.53 36.49
C LEU A 74 18.22 9.00 36.40
N VAL A 75 18.91 8.28 37.30
CA VAL A 75 18.83 6.81 37.37
C VAL A 75 17.40 6.37 37.66
N LYS A 76 16.69 7.08 38.54
CA LYS A 76 15.27 6.83 38.80
C LYS A 76 14.43 7.04 37.54
N PHE A 77 14.58 8.16 36.85
CA PHE A 77 13.86 8.43 35.61
C PHE A 77 14.10 7.35 34.54
N LEU A 78 15.36 6.94 34.33
CA LEU A 78 15.70 5.89 33.36
C LEU A 78 15.13 4.53 33.77
N ASN A 79 15.13 4.20 35.06
CA ASN A 79 14.49 2.99 35.58
C ASN A 79 12.97 3.03 35.38
N ASP A 80 12.33 4.17 35.66
CA ASP A 80 10.89 4.36 35.44
C ASP A 80 10.53 4.22 33.94
N GLN A 81 11.37 4.75 33.04
CA GLN A 81 11.19 4.57 31.59
C GLN A 81 11.39 3.10 31.15
N LYS A 82 12.40 2.42 31.71
CA LYS A 82 12.64 1.00 31.44
C LYS A 82 11.47 0.13 31.90
N GLU A 83 10.92 0.41 33.08
CA GLU A 83 9.75 -0.30 33.61
C GLU A 83 8.52 -0.06 32.72
N GLN A 84 8.30 1.19 32.28
CA GLN A 84 7.23 1.50 31.32
C GLN A 84 7.40 0.75 30.00
N MET A 85 8.63 0.67 29.46
CA MET A 85 8.90 -0.07 28.23
C MET A 85 8.66 -1.58 28.37
N GLU A 86 9.01 -2.17 29.51
CA GLU A 86 8.73 -3.59 29.77
C GLU A 86 7.23 -3.86 29.87
N VAL A 87 6.45 -2.95 30.47
CA VAL A 87 4.98 -3.06 30.48
C VAL A 87 4.41 -3.01 29.05
N ILE A 88 4.89 -2.09 28.21
CA ILE A 88 4.46 -2.00 26.81
C ILE A 88 4.82 -3.27 26.05
N LYS A 89 6.04 -3.79 26.23
CA LYS A 89 6.49 -5.03 25.59
C LYS A 89 5.60 -6.21 25.97
N GLN A 90 5.28 -6.36 27.25
CA GLN A 90 4.36 -7.41 27.71
C GLN A 90 2.95 -7.25 27.11
N GLU A 91 2.46 -6.03 26.93
CA GLU A 91 1.18 -5.78 26.29
C GLU A 91 1.20 -6.14 24.79
N ILE A 92 2.30 -5.86 24.08
CA ILE A 92 2.50 -6.30 22.69
C ILE A 92 2.52 -7.83 22.60
N ASP A 93 3.29 -8.51 23.46
CA ASP A 93 3.37 -9.97 23.46
C ASP A 93 1.98 -10.60 23.71
N ASN A 94 1.19 -10.03 24.63
CA ASN A 94 -0.18 -10.47 24.89
C ASN A 94 -1.11 -10.26 23.69
N LEU A 95 -0.96 -9.16 22.94
CA LEU A 95 -1.75 -8.90 21.73
C LEU A 95 -1.39 -9.86 20.60
N LEU A 96 -0.10 -10.21 20.45
CA LEU A 96 0.34 -11.22 19.48
C LEU A 96 -0.28 -12.59 19.79
N ILE A 97 -0.29 -13.01 21.06
CA ILE A 97 -0.93 -14.26 21.50
C ILE A 97 -2.44 -14.24 21.18
N GLN A 98 -3.14 -13.13 21.44
CA GLN A 98 -4.57 -13.00 21.11
C GLN A 98 -4.83 -13.08 19.60
N LEU A 99 -3.96 -12.49 18.78
CA LEU A 99 -4.05 -12.56 17.32
C LEU A 99 -3.91 -14.00 16.82
N GLU A 100 -2.93 -14.74 17.35
CA GLU A 100 -2.73 -16.16 17.01
C GLU A 100 -3.94 -17.03 17.39
N GLN A 101 -4.56 -16.75 18.54
CA GLN A 101 -5.79 -17.43 18.96
C GLN A 101 -6.95 -17.13 18.00
N TRP A 102 -7.17 -15.88 17.62
CA TRP A 102 -8.23 -15.51 16.67
C TRP A 102 -8.00 -16.12 15.29
N LEU A 103 -6.76 -16.15 14.80
CA LEU A 103 -6.43 -16.82 13.53
C LEU A 103 -6.73 -18.31 13.59
N SER A 104 -6.42 -18.96 14.71
CA SER A 104 -6.70 -20.38 14.92
C SER A 104 -8.21 -20.67 14.97
N GLU A 105 -8.98 -19.85 15.68
CA GLU A 105 -10.44 -19.93 15.73
C GLU A 105 -11.06 -19.76 14.34
N LEU A 106 -10.60 -18.77 13.57
CA LEU A 106 -11.07 -18.51 12.21
C LEU A 106 -10.76 -19.68 11.27
N LEU A 107 -9.55 -20.25 11.34
CA LEU A 107 -9.18 -21.42 10.54
C LEU A 107 -10.01 -22.64 10.92
N GLN A 108 -10.34 -22.81 12.20
CA GLN A 108 -11.18 -23.92 12.66
C GLN A 108 -12.64 -23.74 12.24
N GLU A 109 -13.17 -22.52 12.28
CA GLU A 109 -14.49 -22.18 11.78
C GLU A 109 -14.58 -22.38 10.25
N GLN A 110 -13.58 -21.92 9.49
CA GLN A 110 -13.52 -22.16 8.04
C GLN A 110 -13.42 -23.65 7.71
N LYS A 111 -12.60 -24.42 8.42
CA LYS A 111 -12.56 -25.89 8.24
C LYS A 111 -13.93 -26.51 8.51
N THR A 112 -14.60 -26.10 9.58
CA THR A 112 -15.94 -26.60 9.94
C THR A 112 -16.98 -26.23 8.88
N ASN A 113 -16.93 -25.01 8.36
CA ASN A 113 -17.82 -24.54 7.30
C ASN A 113 -17.54 -25.25 5.97
N CYS A 114 -16.27 -25.43 5.59
CA CYS A 114 -15.88 -26.23 4.43
C CYS A 114 -16.34 -27.69 4.58
N TYR A 115 -16.19 -28.31 5.74
CA TYR A 115 -16.67 -29.68 6.00
C TYR A 115 -18.18 -29.81 5.84
N LYS A 116 -18.95 -28.80 6.27
CA LYS A 116 -20.40 -28.73 6.06
C LYS A 116 -20.76 -28.50 4.59
N ILE A 117 -20.10 -27.56 3.90
CA ILE A 117 -20.36 -27.20 2.50
C ILE A 117 -20.09 -28.39 1.57
N ILE A 118 -18.99 -29.11 1.78
CA ILE A 118 -18.68 -30.30 0.98
C ILE A 118 -19.39 -31.56 1.49
N LYS A 119 -20.16 -31.50 2.58
CA LYS A 119 -20.78 -32.68 3.22
C LYS A 119 -19.82 -33.88 3.28
N LEU A 120 -18.65 -33.68 3.88
CA LEU A 120 -17.52 -34.62 3.77
C LEU A 120 -17.89 -36.06 4.17
N ASP A 121 -18.78 -36.24 5.15
CA ASP A 121 -19.21 -37.57 5.59
C ASP A 121 -20.04 -38.29 4.51
N GLU A 122 -20.85 -37.55 3.74
CA GLU A 122 -21.59 -38.08 2.59
C GLU A 122 -20.62 -38.48 1.46
N PHE A 123 -19.58 -37.68 1.22
CA PHE A 123 -18.50 -38.04 0.29
C PHE A 123 -17.75 -39.29 0.71
N LYS A 124 -17.32 -39.37 1.98
CA LYS A 124 -16.61 -40.54 2.53
C LYS A 124 -17.46 -41.80 2.45
N SER A 125 -18.75 -41.70 2.77
CA SER A 125 -19.68 -42.82 2.64
C SER A 125 -19.82 -43.29 1.19
N ASN A 126 -19.98 -42.36 0.25
CA ASN A 126 -20.03 -42.68 -1.19
C ASN A 126 -18.72 -43.28 -1.71
N PHE A 127 -17.58 -42.81 -1.20
CA PHE A 127 -16.25 -43.33 -1.56
C PHE A 127 -15.98 -44.71 -0.95
N GLN A 128 -16.39 -44.95 0.30
CA GLN A 128 -16.29 -46.27 0.93
C GLN A 128 -17.15 -47.32 0.22
N LEU A 129 -18.33 -46.92 -0.30
CA LEU A 129 -19.15 -47.79 -1.14
C LEU A 129 -18.45 -48.22 -2.43
N LEU A 130 -17.56 -47.38 -2.97
CA LEU A 130 -16.72 -47.69 -4.13
C LEU A 130 -15.56 -48.61 -3.75
N VAL A 131 -14.92 -48.36 -2.60
CA VAL A 131 -13.76 -49.14 -2.12
C VAL A 131 -14.17 -50.55 -1.67
N ASN A 132 -15.37 -50.71 -1.10
CA ASN A 132 -15.89 -51.98 -0.60
C ASN A 132 -16.55 -52.86 -1.69
N GLN A 133 -16.45 -52.48 -2.97
CA GLN A 133 -16.86 -53.34 -4.08
C GLN A 133 -15.82 -54.46 -4.25
N ASP A 134 -16.16 -55.69 -3.89
CA ASP A 134 -15.38 -56.86 -4.31
C ASP A 134 -15.36 -56.94 -5.85
N ASN A 135 -14.25 -57.43 -6.40
CA ASN A 135 -13.81 -57.41 -7.82
C ASN A 135 -14.84 -57.84 -8.91
N SER A 136 -16.07 -58.22 -8.57
CA SER A 136 -17.15 -58.40 -9.53
C SER A 136 -17.86 -57.07 -9.83
N PHE A 137 -17.33 -56.31 -10.79
CA PHE A 137 -17.95 -55.07 -11.28
C PHE A 137 -19.29 -55.35 -11.98
N LYS A 138 -20.38 -55.43 -11.23
CA LYS A 138 -21.73 -55.40 -11.80
C LYS A 138 -22.01 -53.98 -12.28
N ILE A 139 -22.34 -53.84 -13.56
CA ILE A 139 -22.65 -52.55 -14.23
C ILE A 139 -23.71 -51.75 -13.45
N GLU A 140 -24.69 -52.44 -12.86
CA GLU A 140 -25.74 -51.85 -12.04
C GLU A 140 -25.19 -51.12 -10.81
N ILE A 141 -24.15 -51.66 -10.17
CA ILE A 141 -23.57 -51.05 -8.97
C ILE A 141 -22.72 -49.84 -9.35
N ILE A 142 -21.98 -49.91 -10.47
CA ILE A 142 -21.27 -48.76 -11.02
C ILE A 142 -22.25 -47.62 -11.32
N GLN A 143 -23.40 -47.91 -11.95
CA GLN A 143 -24.43 -46.92 -12.24
C GLN A 143 -25.06 -46.33 -10.96
N GLN A 144 -25.29 -47.14 -9.93
CA GLN A 144 -25.77 -46.65 -8.64
C GLN A 144 -24.76 -45.73 -7.96
N ILE A 145 -23.47 -46.06 -8.00
CA ILE A 145 -22.40 -45.22 -7.44
C ILE A 145 -22.26 -43.93 -8.25
N GLN A 146 -22.31 -44.00 -9.58
CA GLN A 146 -22.30 -42.82 -10.46
C GLN A 146 -23.47 -41.88 -10.16
N ASN A 147 -24.68 -42.40 -9.99
CA ASN A 147 -25.85 -41.61 -9.61
C ASN A 147 -25.71 -40.99 -8.22
N LYS A 148 -25.12 -41.69 -7.25
CA LYS A 148 -24.84 -41.14 -5.91
C LYS A 148 -23.84 -39.99 -5.96
N PHE A 149 -22.74 -40.14 -6.70
CA PHE A 149 -21.77 -39.05 -6.89
C PHE A 149 -22.38 -37.88 -7.66
N TYR A 150 -23.15 -38.15 -8.73
CA TYR A 150 -23.84 -37.11 -9.49
C TYR A 150 -24.79 -36.30 -8.60
N ASN A 151 -25.64 -36.98 -7.81
CA ASN A 151 -26.56 -36.32 -6.89
C ASN A 151 -25.84 -35.56 -5.77
N TYR A 152 -24.75 -36.13 -5.23
CA TYR A 152 -23.89 -35.44 -4.25
C TYR A 152 -23.33 -34.13 -4.84
N PHE A 153 -22.71 -34.17 -6.02
CA PHE A 153 -22.15 -32.98 -6.67
C PHE A 153 -23.23 -31.98 -7.09
N GLN A 154 -24.42 -32.42 -7.51
CA GLN A 154 -25.55 -31.54 -7.78
C GLN A 154 -26.06 -30.86 -6.50
N SER A 155 -26.13 -31.58 -5.37
CA SER A 155 -26.52 -31.00 -4.09
C SER A 155 -25.52 -29.92 -3.62
N ILE A 156 -24.23 -30.11 -3.89
CA ILE A 156 -23.19 -29.11 -3.64
C ILE A 156 -23.32 -27.94 -4.62
N LYS A 157 -23.61 -28.20 -5.91
CA LYS A 157 -23.78 -27.17 -6.94
C LYS A 157 -24.97 -26.25 -6.66
N VAL A 158 -26.07 -26.79 -6.15
CA VAL A 158 -27.24 -26.02 -5.70
C VAL A 158 -26.91 -25.19 -4.45
N MET A 159 -26.18 -25.76 -3.47
CA MET A 159 -25.68 -24.97 -2.33
C MET A 159 -24.73 -23.85 -2.79
N ASN A 160 -23.87 -24.09 -3.78
CA ASN A 160 -22.94 -23.10 -4.33
C ASN A 160 -23.62 -22.02 -5.22
N GLN A 161 -24.92 -22.16 -5.51
CA GLN A 161 -25.73 -21.13 -6.15
C GLN A 161 -26.55 -20.31 -5.13
N VAL A 162 -26.95 -20.91 -4.01
CA VAL A 162 -27.65 -20.21 -2.91
C VAL A 162 -26.66 -19.50 -1.95
N ALA A 163 -25.47 -20.06 -1.74
CA ALA A 163 -24.42 -19.52 -0.85
C ALA A 163 -23.65 -18.30 -1.40
N LYS A 164 -23.78 -17.98 -2.70
CA LYS A 164 -22.93 -16.96 -3.35
C LYS A 164 -23.18 -15.52 -2.92
N GLN A 165 -24.24 -15.24 -2.18
CA GLN A 165 -24.51 -13.88 -1.72
C GLN A 165 -24.53 -13.80 -0.20
N GLU A 166 -25.14 -14.76 0.51
CA GLU A 166 -25.27 -14.71 1.96
C GLU A 166 -23.98 -15.15 2.68
N ASP A 167 -23.23 -16.13 2.16
CA ASP A 167 -21.98 -16.58 2.80
C ASP A 167 -20.77 -15.70 2.43
N LEU A 168 -20.77 -15.10 1.23
CA LEU A 168 -19.85 -14.01 0.88
C LEU A 168 -20.17 -12.74 1.67
N GLN A 169 -21.45 -12.42 1.87
CA GLN A 169 -21.86 -11.38 2.81
C GLN A 169 -21.46 -11.74 4.24
N ASN A 170 -21.51 -13.00 4.69
CA ASN A 170 -21.05 -13.39 6.02
C ASN A 170 -19.52 -13.28 6.16
N LEU A 171 -18.74 -13.60 5.13
CA LEU A 171 -17.28 -13.37 5.10
C LEU A 171 -16.95 -11.88 5.06
N GLU A 172 -17.68 -11.06 4.29
CA GLU A 172 -17.58 -9.61 4.33
C GLU A 172 -18.03 -9.05 5.67
N LEU A 173 -19.09 -9.57 6.29
CA LEU A 173 -19.60 -9.17 7.61
C LEU A 173 -18.65 -9.61 8.72
N LEU A 174 -17.96 -10.74 8.56
CA LEU A 174 -16.96 -11.25 9.49
C LEU A 174 -15.66 -10.47 9.33
N ASN A 175 -15.23 -10.19 8.10
CA ASN A 175 -14.11 -9.29 7.81
C ASN A 175 -14.42 -7.87 8.30
N ASP A 176 -15.65 -7.40 8.17
CA ASP A 176 -16.11 -6.10 8.67
C ASP A 176 -16.29 -6.12 10.19
N LYS A 177 -16.64 -7.24 10.82
CA LYS A 177 -16.64 -7.42 12.29
C LYS A 177 -15.23 -7.51 12.86
N VAL A 178 -14.31 -8.20 12.19
CA VAL A 178 -12.89 -8.30 12.55
C VAL A 178 -12.24 -6.94 12.33
N SER A 179 -12.44 -6.30 11.18
CA SER A 179 -11.97 -4.94 10.90
C SER A 179 -12.59 -3.94 11.86
N LYS A 180 -13.88 -4.02 12.21
CA LYS A 180 -14.48 -3.16 13.24
C LYS A 180 -13.98 -3.49 14.64
N LYS A 181 -13.67 -4.73 15.01
CA LYS A 181 -13.08 -5.06 16.32
C LYS A 181 -11.61 -4.63 16.42
N VAL A 182 -10.85 -4.82 15.35
CA VAL A 182 -9.43 -4.42 15.23
C VAL A 182 -9.32 -2.89 15.16
N CYS A 183 -10.13 -2.22 14.33
CA CYS A 183 -10.12 -0.76 14.19
C CYS A 183 -10.85 0.00 15.31
N LYS A 184 -11.80 -0.61 16.05
CA LYS A 184 -12.47 0.05 17.20
C LYS A 184 -11.84 -0.27 18.54
N SER A 185 -10.84 -1.15 18.62
CA SER A 185 -10.07 -1.21 19.86
C SER A 185 -9.19 0.05 19.89
N GLU A 186 -9.48 0.95 20.83
CA GLU A 186 -8.70 2.19 21.03
C GLU A 186 -7.19 1.87 21.17
N LYS A 187 -6.86 0.66 21.65
CA LYS A 187 -5.50 0.11 21.76
C LYS A 187 -4.79 -0.08 20.41
N PHE A 188 -5.48 -0.58 19.38
CA PHE A 188 -4.88 -0.78 18.05
C PHE A 188 -4.75 0.52 17.28
N GLU A 189 -5.65 1.48 17.50
CA GLU A 189 -5.56 2.79 16.86
C GLU A 189 -4.36 3.60 17.40
N ASP A 190 -4.05 3.46 18.69
CA ASP A 190 -2.85 4.03 19.30
C ASP A 190 -1.56 3.33 18.81
N ILE A 191 -1.59 2.01 18.64
CA ILE A 191 -0.50 1.24 18.04
C ILE A 191 -0.31 1.59 16.55
N PHE A 192 -1.39 1.75 15.77
CA PHE A 192 -1.31 2.21 14.38
C PHE A 192 -0.80 3.64 14.26
N LYS A 193 -1.14 4.53 15.20
CA LYS A 193 -0.57 5.88 15.29
C LYS A 193 0.92 5.85 15.67
N LEU A 194 1.36 4.86 16.43
CA LEU A 194 2.78 4.60 16.76
C LEU A 194 3.54 4.02 15.56
N ILE A 195 2.96 3.05 14.84
CA ILE A 195 3.53 2.43 13.63
C ILE A 195 3.56 3.42 12.46
N ASN A 196 2.52 4.23 12.24
CA ASN A 196 2.53 5.28 11.22
C ASN A 196 3.51 6.43 11.53
N LYS A 197 3.97 6.55 12.79
CA LYS A 197 5.02 7.51 13.19
C LYS A 197 6.45 6.97 12.99
N VAL A 198 6.60 5.66 12.78
CA VAL A 198 7.87 5.00 12.52
C VAL A 198 7.79 4.44 11.10
N GLU A 199 8.19 5.22 10.11
CA GLU A 199 8.27 4.79 8.70
C GLU A 199 8.93 3.40 8.59
N LEU A 200 8.12 2.37 8.41
CA LEU A 200 8.57 1.01 8.15
C LEU A 200 7.81 0.49 6.93
N ASP A 201 8.57 0.19 5.88
CA ASP A 201 8.21 -0.49 4.62
C ASP A 201 7.36 -1.78 4.79
N TYR A 202 7.13 -2.25 6.01
CA TYR A 202 6.36 -3.45 6.32
C TYR A 202 4.89 -3.40 5.88
N VAL A 203 4.24 -2.23 5.90
CA VAL A 203 2.85 -2.11 5.39
C VAL A 203 2.81 -2.14 3.86
N GLN A 204 3.91 -1.79 3.17
CA GLN A 204 4.00 -1.94 1.71
C GLN A 204 4.16 -3.40 1.26
N PHE A 205 4.67 -4.30 2.12
CA PHE A 205 4.72 -5.74 1.87
C PHE A 205 3.33 -6.41 1.79
N LEU A 206 2.29 -5.78 2.35
CA LEU A 206 0.93 -6.32 2.35
C LEU A 206 0.03 -5.74 1.26
N ASN A 207 0.58 -5.02 0.27
CA ASN A 207 -0.20 -4.61 -0.88
C ASN A 207 0.16 -5.46 -2.11
N PRO A 208 -0.60 -6.53 -2.41
CA PRO A 208 -0.30 -7.45 -3.52
C PRO A 208 -0.23 -6.73 -4.87
N PHE A 209 -0.96 -5.64 -5.02
CA PHE A 209 -0.96 -4.86 -6.25
C PHE A 209 0.34 -4.08 -6.43
N TRP A 210 0.89 -3.50 -5.36
CA TRP A 210 2.21 -2.87 -5.43
C TRP A 210 3.31 -3.87 -5.79
N MET A 211 3.26 -5.08 -5.23
CA MET A 211 4.18 -6.16 -5.63
C MET A 211 4.02 -6.51 -7.11
N LEU A 212 2.78 -6.64 -7.60
CA LEU A 212 2.49 -6.88 -9.01
C LEU A 212 3.10 -5.80 -9.91
N LEU A 213 2.95 -4.53 -9.54
CA LEU A 213 3.54 -3.39 -10.27
C LEU A 213 5.07 -3.46 -10.28
N MET A 214 5.71 -3.63 -9.12
CA MET A 214 7.18 -3.68 -9.04
C MET A 214 7.74 -4.86 -9.83
N ASN A 215 7.17 -6.06 -9.66
CA ASN A 215 7.56 -7.24 -10.42
C ASN A 215 7.40 -7.02 -11.93
N THR A 216 6.33 -6.33 -12.35
CA THR A 216 6.13 -6.03 -13.77
C THR A 216 7.18 -5.06 -14.28
N ILE A 217 7.51 -4.02 -13.53
CA ILE A 217 8.55 -3.04 -13.90
C ILE A 217 9.91 -3.75 -14.01
N GLU A 218 10.32 -4.52 -13.01
CA GLU A 218 11.59 -5.24 -13.00
C GLU A 218 11.69 -6.25 -14.16
N ASN A 219 10.63 -7.01 -14.40
CA ASN A 219 10.56 -7.95 -15.52
C ASN A 219 10.62 -7.25 -16.88
N ASN A 220 10.07 -6.05 -17.00
CA ASN A 220 10.04 -5.28 -18.23
C ASN A 220 11.38 -4.58 -18.52
N VAL A 221 11.96 -3.94 -17.51
CA VAL A 221 13.20 -3.14 -17.61
C VAL A 221 14.47 -3.99 -17.47
N LYS A 222 14.35 -5.24 -16.98
CA LYS A 222 15.47 -6.15 -16.72
C LYS A 222 16.49 -5.60 -15.73
N ARG A 223 16.03 -4.80 -14.77
CA ARG A 223 16.82 -4.23 -13.67
C ARG A 223 16.04 -4.33 -12.37
N GLN A 224 16.74 -4.46 -11.25
CA GLN A 224 16.14 -4.52 -9.93
C GLN A 224 15.76 -3.11 -9.46
N VAL A 225 14.57 -2.95 -8.86
CA VAL A 225 14.15 -1.69 -8.24
C VAL A 225 14.81 -1.58 -6.87
N ILE A 226 15.62 -0.55 -6.67
CA ILE A 226 16.30 -0.27 -5.40
C ILE A 226 15.60 0.80 -4.57
N GLN A 227 14.85 1.70 -5.22
CA GLN A 227 14.15 2.77 -4.52
C GLN A 227 12.91 3.24 -5.28
N LYS A 228 11.87 3.56 -4.52
CA LYS A 228 10.66 4.25 -4.99
C LYS A 228 10.67 5.64 -4.35
N LYS A 229 11.08 6.67 -5.09
CA LYS A 229 11.18 8.02 -4.55
C LYS A 229 9.88 8.79 -4.84
N PRO A 230 9.07 9.17 -3.84
CA PRO A 230 7.95 10.08 -4.10
C PRO A 230 8.49 11.42 -4.58
N ILE A 231 8.00 11.90 -5.72
CA ILE A 231 8.37 13.20 -6.29
C ILE A 231 7.18 14.17 -6.35
N TYR A 232 5.96 13.65 -6.20
CA TYR A 232 4.75 14.45 -6.17
C TYR A 232 3.63 13.74 -5.41
N ARG A 233 2.90 14.51 -4.60
CA ARG A 233 1.65 14.09 -3.96
C ARG A 233 0.69 15.27 -3.95
N SER A 234 -0.50 15.09 -4.51
CA SER A 234 -1.52 16.14 -4.55
C SER A 234 -2.17 16.45 -3.20
N LEU A 235 -1.89 15.66 -2.17
CA LEU A 235 -2.29 15.98 -0.79
C LEU A 235 -1.35 17.01 -0.15
N GLU A 236 -0.09 17.03 -0.59
CA GLU A 236 0.95 17.94 -0.12
C GLU A 236 1.14 19.14 -1.06
N ASN A 237 0.69 19.00 -2.32
CA ASN A 237 0.82 19.98 -3.39
C ASN A 237 -0.54 20.19 -4.06
N GLU A 238 -0.81 21.36 -4.62
CA GLU A 238 -2.07 21.59 -5.34
C GLU A 238 -2.18 20.69 -6.58
N LEU A 239 -3.32 20.03 -6.77
CA LEU A 239 -3.62 19.21 -7.97
C LEU A 239 -3.81 20.12 -9.20
N THR A 240 -2.70 20.58 -9.77
CA THR A 240 -2.66 21.44 -10.95
C THR A 240 -1.64 20.92 -11.94
N PHE A 241 -1.87 21.18 -13.23
CA PHE A 241 -0.88 20.84 -14.27
C PHE A 241 0.45 21.54 -14.04
N GLU A 242 0.45 22.78 -13.52
CA GLU A 242 1.68 23.52 -13.28
C GLU A 242 2.51 22.88 -12.16
N ALA A 243 1.87 22.44 -11.08
CA ALA A 243 2.56 21.73 -10.00
C ALA A 243 3.16 20.40 -10.50
N ILE A 244 2.39 19.63 -11.28
CA ILE A 244 2.85 18.38 -11.90
C ILE A 244 3.97 18.63 -12.91
N ARG A 245 3.85 19.65 -13.76
CA ARG A 245 4.86 20.00 -14.77
C ARG A 245 6.22 20.24 -14.13
N LYS A 246 6.26 21.05 -13.06
CA LYS A 246 7.52 21.40 -12.37
C LYS A 246 8.29 20.20 -11.84
N VAL A 247 7.61 19.11 -11.48
CA VAL A 247 8.22 17.93 -10.87
C VAL A 247 8.57 16.84 -11.87
N ILE A 248 7.84 16.71 -12.98
CA ILE A 248 8.06 15.63 -13.96
C ILE A 248 9.05 15.98 -15.05
N ILE A 249 9.15 17.25 -15.46
CA ILE A 249 9.98 17.63 -16.61
C ILE A 249 11.46 17.30 -16.34
N GLY A 250 12.08 16.58 -17.27
CA GLY A 250 13.45 16.08 -17.16
C GLY A 250 13.59 14.81 -16.32
N LYS A 251 12.49 14.21 -15.84
CA LYS A 251 12.48 12.94 -15.09
C LYS A 251 12.03 11.79 -15.97
N GLU A 252 12.44 10.59 -15.61
CA GLU A 252 12.12 9.32 -16.25
C GLU A 252 11.78 8.27 -15.20
N ASN A 253 11.32 7.10 -15.64
CA ASN A 253 10.92 5.99 -14.77
C ASN A 253 9.83 6.40 -13.76
N LEU A 254 8.82 7.10 -14.27
CA LEU A 254 7.75 7.63 -13.46
C LEU A 254 6.59 6.64 -13.38
N LEU A 255 6.24 6.27 -12.15
CA LEU A 255 5.03 5.54 -11.81
C LEU A 255 4.00 6.53 -11.25
N TRP A 256 2.87 6.63 -11.94
CA TRP A 256 1.77 7.52 -11.61
C TRP A 256 0.62 6.74 -11.01
N PHE A 257 0.05 7.27 -9.94
CA PHE A 257 -1.20 6.83 -9.36
C PHE A 257 -2.21 7.97 -9.44
N PHE A 258 -3.42 7.63 -9.87
CA PHE A 258 -4.57 8.50 -9.85
C PHE A 258 -5.67 7.81 -9.06
N LYS A 259 -6.35 8.60 -8.22
CA LYS A 259 -7.57 8.18 -7.55
C LYS A 259 -8.68 9.14 -7.95
N SER A 260 -9.79 8.59 -8.40
CA SER A 260 -10.96 9.32 -8.84
C SER A 260 -11.99 9.47 -7.72
N SER A 261 -12.95 10.38 -7.90
CA SER A 261 -14.00 10.65 -6.92
C SER A 261 -14.96 9.48 -6.69
N ASN A 262 -15.05 8.53 -7.63
CA ASN A 262 -15.77 7.25 -7.47
C ASN A 262 -14.90 6.16 -6.80
N ASN A 263 -13.75 6.53 -6.23
CA ASN A 263 -12.81 5.64 -5.55
C ASN A 263 -12.18 4.56 -6.47
N THR A 264 -12.10 4.83 -7.77
CA THR A 264 -11.29 4.05 -8.70
C THR A 264 -9.84 4.53 -8.63
N GLU A 265 -8.92 3.59 -8.55
CA GLU A 265 -7.49 3.77 -8.54
C GLU A 265 -6.91 3.14 -9.82
N PHE A 266 -6.26 3.98 -10.62
CA PHE A 266 -5.65 3.60 -11.88
C PHE A 266 -4.34 4.37 -12.05
N GLY A 267 -3.56 3.99 -13.03
CA GLY A 267 -2.30 4.67 -13.24
C GLY A 267 -1.51 4.14 -14.40
N VAL A 268 -0.26 4.57 -14.43
CA VAL A 268 0.63 4.32 -15.56
C VAL A 268 2.08 4.33 -15.11
N PHE A 269 2.86 3.41 -15.67
CA PHE A 269 4.31 3.45 -15.59
C PHE A 269 4.89 3.89 -16.93
N THR A 270 5.75 4.91 -16.89
CA THR A 270 6.43 5.49 -18.05
C THR A 270 7.94 5.50 -17.82
N PRO A 271 8.73 4.72 -18.57
CA PRO A 271 10.18 4.66 -18.38
C PRO A 271 10.95 5.80 -19.06
N TYR A 272 10.30 6.60 -19.91
CA TYR A 272 11.00 7.62 -20.71
C TYR A 272 11.01 8.99 -20.04
N ASN A 273 11.94 9.83 -20.49
CA ASN A 273 12.08 11.19 -20.03
C ASN A 273 10.88 12.06 -20.43
N TRP A 274 10.36 12.84 -19.50
CA TRP A 274 9.24 13.76 -19.70
C TRP A 274 9.71 15.13 -20.15
N TYR A 275 9.16 15.60 -21.28
CA TYR A 275 9.41 16.92 -21.85
C TYR A 275 8.10 17.68 -22.05
N GLU A 276 8.18 19.01 -22.04
CA GLU A 276 7.01 19.84 -22.31
C GLU A 276 6.77 19.90 -23.81
N GLY A 277 5.57 19.50 -24.25
CA GLY A 277 5.22 19.46 -25.67
C GLY A 277 6.00 18.43 -26.50
N GLY A 278 6.77 17.55 -25.85
CA GLY A 278 7.51 16.47 -26.47
C GLY A 278 6.83 15.12 -26.29
N TYR A 279 7.04 14.22 -27.26
CA TYR A 279 6.58 12.84 -27.20
C TYR A 279 7.75 11.89 -26.96
N SER A 280 7.49 10.78 -26.28
CA SER A 280 8.42 9.66 -26.21
C SER A 280 7.85 8.46 -26.96
N GLY A 281 8.65 7.89 -27.86
CA GLY A 281 8.33 6.66 -28.57
C GLY A 281 8.49 5.42 -27.69
N THR A 282 7.80 4.34 -28.03
CA THR A 282 8.00 3.05 -27.36
C THR A 282 9.34 2.42 -27.72
N THR A 283 9.97 1.75 -26.77
CA THR A 283 11.13 0.88 -27.02
C THR A 283 10.85 -0.52 -26.48
N GLU A 284 11.37 -1.55 -27.16
CA GLU A 284 11.23 -2.93 -26.72
C GLU A 284 11.87 -3.19 -25.35
N ASN A 285 12.94 -2.46 -25.02
CA ASN A 285 13.72 -2.65 -23.81
C ASN A 285 13.14 -1.97 -22.57
N ASN A 286 12.15 -1.08 -22.72
CA ASN A 286 11.53 -0.34 -21.62
C ASN A 286 10.04 -0.13 -21.88
N PRO A 287 9.20 -1.18 -21.85
CA PRO A 287 7.79 -1.02 -22.17
C PRO A 287 7.03 -0.29 -21.04
N SER A 288 6.25 0.73 -21.42
CA SER A 288 5.27 1.34 -20.53
C SER A 288 4.05 0.43 -20.34
N PHE A 289 3.26 0.69 -19.31
CA PHE A 289 1.98 0.01 -19.11
C PHE A 289 0.99 0.90 -18.36
N LEU A 290 -0.29 0.75 -18.67
CA LEU A 290 -1.39 1.24 -17.82
C LEU A 290 -1.76 0.18 -16.80
N PHE A 291 -2.43 0.57 -15.72
CA PHE A 291 -2.97 -0.37 -14.76
C PHE A 291 -4.27 0.12 -14.12
N SER A 292 -5.09 -0.83 -13.66
CA SER A 292 -6.26 -0.59 -12.82
C SER A 292 -6.12 -1.42 -11.55
N LYS A 293 -6.07 -0.74 -10.40
CA LYS A 293 -5.94 -1.38 -9.09
C LYS A 293 -7.25 -2.05 -8.70
N ASN A 294 -8.41 -1.41 -8.96
CA ASN A 294 -9.72 -2.00 -8.67
C ASN A 294 -9.98 -3.28 -9.46
N GLN A 295 -9.44 -3.38 -10.67
CA GLN A 295 -9.57 -4.59 -11.50
C GLN A 295 -8.41 -5.56 -11.30
N ASN A 296 -7.39 -5.19 -10.53
CA ASN A 296 -6.15 -5.94 -10.37
C ASN A 296 -5.52 -6.33 -11.72
N GLN A 297 -5.44 -5.36 -12.64
CA GLN A 297 -5.04 -5.58 -14.03
C GLN A 297 -3.95 -4.62 -14.50
N ILE A 298 -3.07 -5.15 -15.37
CA ILE A 298 -2.01 -4.41 -16.06
C ILE A 298 -2.27 -4.52 -17.57
N TYR A 299 -2.16 -3.39 -18.25
CA TYR A 299 -2.37 -3.24 -19.69
C TYR A 299 -1.03 -2.88 -20.34
N PRO A 300 -0.29 -3.86 -20.87
CA PRO A 300 1.01 -3.62 -21.47
C PRO A 300 0.87 -2.84 -22.78
N ILE A 301 1.88 -2.04 -23.11
CA ILE A 301 1.94 -1.33 -24.39
C ILE A 301 1.96 -2.30 -25.58
N ILE A 302 1.29 -1.93 -26.67
CA ILE A 302 1.33 -2.61 -27.96
C ILE A 302 2.59 -2.14 -28.69
N GLN A 303 3.59 -3.03 -28.75
CA GLN A 303 4.81 -2.80 -29.53
C GLN A 303 4.43 -2.50 -30.99
N ASN A 304 5.06 -1.49 -31.59
CA ASN A 304 4.86 -1.01 -32.96
C ASN A 304 3.56 -0.22 -33.27
N MET A 305 2.63 -0.05 -32.33
CA MET A 305 1.47 0.85 -32.49
C MET A 305 1.57 2.13 -31.65
N GLY A 306 2.31 2.10 -30.54
CA GLY A 306 2.48 3.25 -29.65
C GLY A 306 3.58 4.21 -30.11
N LYS A 307 3.27 5.18 -30.98
CA LYS A 307 4.17 6.31 -31.25
C LYS A 307 4.27 7.28 -30.06
N TYR A 308 3.21 7.36 -29.24
CA TYR A 308 3.11 8.30 -28.12
C TYR A 308 2.84 7.54 -26.82
N THR A 309 3.90 7.12 -26.13
CA THR A 309 3.76 6.44 -24.82
C THR A 309 3.19 7.38 -23.76
N GLN A 310 3.70 8.61 -23.75
CA GLN A 310 3.18 9.73 -22.97
C GLN A 310 3.29 11.05 -23.73
N TYR A 311 2.52 12.03 -23.29
CA TYR A 311 2.61 13.41 -23.71
C TYR A 311 2.07 14.34 -22.62
N PHE A 312 2.72 15.49 -22.44
CA PHE A 312 2.29 16.53 -21.51
C PHE A 312 2.34 17.90 -22.19
N ASN A 313 1.24 18.64 -22.12
CA ASN A 313 1.21 20.05 -22.47
C ASN A 313 0.17 20.81 -21.61
N HIS A 314 -0.02 22.09 -21.89
CA HIS A 314 -1.00 22.93 -21.19
C HIS A 314 -2.47 22.50 -21.38
N GLN A 315 -2.77 21.59 -22.31
CA GLN A 315 -4.13 21.17 -22.68
C GLN A 315 -4.51 19.78 -22.21
N HIS A 316 -3.54 18.89 -21.98
CA HIS A 316 -3.79 17.52 -21.52
C HIS A 316 -2.52 16.77 -21.11
N ILE A 317 -2.73 15.73 -20.31
CA ILE A 317 -1.81 14.60 -20.13
C ILE A 317 -2.37 13.44 -20.95
N LEU A 318 -1.56 12.79 -21.76
CA LEU A 318 -1.94 11.63 -22.57
C LEU A 318 -1.05 10.44 -22.27
N PHE A 319 -1.64 9.26 -22.36
CA PHE A 319 -0.93 7.99 -22.37
C PHE A 319 -1.47 7.11 -23.49
N GLY A 320 -0.56 6.56 -24.31
CA GLY A 320 -0.90 5.59 -25.35
C GLY A 320 -1.60 6.20 -26.56
N GLY A 321 -0.87 6.93 -27.40
CA GLY A 321 -1.41 7.56 -28.60
C GLY A 321 -1.02 6.91 -29.92
N ALA A 322 -1.89 7.05 -30.92
CA ALA A 322 -1.68 6.65 -32.32
C ALA A 322 -1.65 7.86 -33.27
N ASP A 323 -1.17 7.65 -34.50
CA ASP A 323 -1.09 8.69 -35.55
C ASP A 323 -2.44 9.31 -35.92
N SER A 324 -3.53 8.60 -35.68
CA SER A 324 -4.90 9.09 -35.89
C SER A 324 -5.33 10.19 -34.90
N GLY A 325 -4.48 10.53 -33.92
CA GLY A 325 -4.83 11.47 -32.85
C GLY A 325 -5.70 10.83 -31.76
N ASP A 326 -5.74 9.51 -31.73
CA ASP A 326 -6.43 8.72 -30.72
C ASP A 326 -5.51 8.40 -29.53
N GLN A 327 -6.07 8.28 -28.33
CA GLN A 327 -5.32 8.00 -27.10
C GLN A 327 -6.03 6.99 -26.19
N ASP A 328 -5.29 6.18 -25.43
CA ASP A 328 -5.89 5.28 -24.43
C ASP A 328 -6.35 5.99 -23.17
N LEU A 329 -5.60 7.00 -22.71
CA LEU A 329 -5.96 7.79 -21.54
C LEU A 329 -5.62 9.25 -21.80
N ARG A 330 -6.62 10.10 -21.58
CA ARG A 330 -6.48 11.55 -21.60
C ARG A 330 -7.04 12.13 -20.32
N ILE A 331 -6.27 13.00 -19.68
CA ILE A 331 -6.68 13.80 -18.52
C ILE A 331 -6.49 15.28 -18.91
N ASN A 332 -7.52 16.11 -18.74
CA ASN A 332 -7.46 17.54 -19.02
C ASN A 332 -6.98 18.34 -17.77
N PRO A 333 -6.65 19.64 -17.91
CA PRO A 333 -6.09 20.46 -16.84
C PRO A 333 -6.96 20.62 -15.59
N ASP A 334 -8.27 20.39 -15.72
CA ASP A 334 -9.22 20.42 -14.61
C ASP A 334 -9.20 19.13 -13.76
N PHE A 335 -8.44 18.10 -14.19
CA PHE A 335 -8.39 16.74 -13.63
C PHE A 335 -9.74 16.01 -13.59
N LYS A 336 -10.81 16.64 -14.04
CA LYS A 336 -12.17 16.11 -14.04
C LYS A 336 -12.51 15.50 -15.37
N SER A 337 -12.28 16.26 -16.44
CA SER A 337 -12.63 15.88 -17.79
C SER A 337 -11.49 15.14 -18.48
N GLY A 338 -11.86 14.34 -19.48
CA GLY A 338 -10.95 13.43 -20.16
C GLY A 338 -11.69 12.19 -20.62
N TYR A 339 -10.95 11.15 -20.94
CA TYR A 339 -11.54 9.85 -21.29
C TYR A 339 -10.51 8.73 -21.19
N SER A 340 -11.02 7.50 -21.18
CA SER A 340 -10.21 6.31 -21.46
C SER A 340 -10.79 5.50 -22.62
N ARG A 341 -9.92 4.80 -23.36
CA ARG A 341 -10.28 3.74 -24.31
C ARG A 341 -9.09 2.80 -24.47
N LEU A 342 -9.15 1.59 -23.93
CA LEU A 342 -8.04 0.66 -24.16
C LEU A 342 -8.04 0.19 -25.62
N GLY A 343 -6.88 -0.20 -26.12
CA GLY A 343 -6.71 -0.80 -27.45
C GLY A 343 -6.09 0.12 -28.50
N VAL A 344 -5.61 1.30 -28.12
CA VAL A 344 -4.91 2.22 -29.06
C VAL A 344 -3.41 1.95 -29.04
N GLY A 345 -2.75 2.41 -27.97
CA GLY A 345 -1.38 2.13 -27.63
C GLY A 345 -1.24 1.05 -26.57
N TYR A 346 -2.23 0.79 -25.73
CA TYR A 346 -2.18 -0.28 -24.71
C TYR A 346 -3.15 -1.43 -25.03
N LYS A 347 -2.76 -2.66 -24.69
CA LYS A 347 -3.58 -3.85 -24.97
C LYS A 347 -4.86 -3.83 -24.13
N ALA A 348 -6.01 -3.93 -24.79
CA ALA A 348 -7.29 -4.20 -24.15
C ALA A 348 -7.47 -5.71 -23.90
N PRO A 349 -7.99 -6.12 -22.73
CA PRO A 349 -8.44 -7.50 -22.52
C PRO A 349 -9.56 -7.88 -23.50
N ALA A 350 -9.69 -9.17 -23.79
CA ALA A 350 -10.76 -9.67 -24.64
C ALA A 350 -12.14 -9.34 -24.03
N GLY A 351 -13.06 -8.83 -24.86
CA GLY A 351 -14.42 -8.48 -24.44
C GLY A 351 -14.57 -7.13 -23.73
N VAL A 352 -13.49 -6.36 -23.57
CA VAL A 352 -13.55 -4.99 -23.04
C VAL A 352 -14.02 -4.02 -24.11
N ASP A 353 -14.86 -3.06 -23.72
CA ASP A 353 -15.25 -1.95 -24.59
C ASP A 353 -14.05 -1.06 -24.90
N THR A 354 -13.69 -0.98 -26.18
CA THR A 354 -12.62 -0.13 -26.72
C THR A 354 -13.14 1.17 -27.32
N SER A 355 -14.41 1.50 -27.10
CA SER A 355 -15.00 2.76 -27.53
C SER A 355 -14.37 3.95 -26.78
N LYS A 356 -14.40 5.12 -27.41
CA LYS A 356 -14.04 6.37 -26.76
C LYS A 356 -15.03 6.60 -25.61
N TYR A 357 -14.54 6.82 -24.39
CA TYR A 357 -15.31 6.90 -23.13
C TYR A 357 -15.67 5.56 -22.49
N SER A 358 -14.90 4.50 -22.78
CA SER A 358 -14.96 3.27 -22.01
C SER A 358 -14.78 3.54 -20.52
N THR A 359 -15.66 2.93 -19.71
CA THR A 359 -15.62 3.04 -18.25
C THR A 359 -14.67 2.01 -17.63
N HIS A 360 -14.06 1.14 -18.43
CA HIS A 360 -13.26 0.01 -17.95
C HIS A 360 -12.10 0.47 -17.05
N LEU A 361 -11.28 1.43 -17.49
CA LEU A 361 -10.12 1.87 -16.70
C LEU A 361 -10.51 2.76 -15.50
N LEU A 362 -11.49 3.64 -15.70
CA LEU A 362 -11.81 4.75 -14.78
C LEU A 362 -12.99 4.45 -13.84
N GLY A 363 -13.79 3.41 -14.13
CA GLY A 363 -15.08 3.16 -13.50
C GLY A 363 -16.15 4.21 -13.81
N ALA A 364 -15.86 5.16 -14.70
CA ALA A 364 -16.71 6.27 -15.14
C ALA A 364 -16.31 6.71 -16.55
N MET A 365 -17.14 7.53 -17.20
CA MET A 365 -16.84 8.05 -18.54
C MET A 365 -15.69 9.06 -18.54
N GLU A 366 -15.48 9.74 -17.41
CA GLU A 366 -14.46 10.77 -17.23
C GLU A 366 -13.56 10.46 -16.01
N PRO A 367 -12.30 10.93 -16.00
CA PRO A 367 -11.34 10.60 -14.95
C PRO A 367 -11.76 11.03 -13.55
N ASN A 368 -12.33 12.23 -13.39
CA ASN A 368 -12.73 12.78 -12.07
C ASN A 368 -11.66 12.60 -10.99
N VAL A 369 -10.40 12.87 -11.32
CA VAL A 369 -9.24 12.67 -10.43
C VAL A 369 -9.30 13.65 -9.27
N VAL A 370 -9.20 13.11 -8.05
CA VAL A 370 -9.17 13.85 -6.80
C VAL A 370 -7.83 13.74 -6.09
N GLU A 371 -7.07 12.67 -6.34
CA GLU A 371 -5.72 12.51 -5.82
C GLU A 371 -4.77 12.01 -6.93
N CYS A 372 -3.53 12.50 -6.92
CA CYS A 372 -2.46 12.07 -7.80
C CYS A 372 -1.15 11.95 -7.02
N GLU A 373 -0.48 10.82 -7.18
CA GLU A 373 0.86 10.58 -6.66
C GLU A 373 1.79 10.14 -7.79
N ILE A 374 3.04 10.62 -7.73
CA ILE A 374 4.06 10.28 -8.73
C ILE A 374 5.32 9.84 -7.99
N TYR A 375 5.79 8.66 -8.35
CA TYR A 375 7.01 8.06 -7.84
C TYR A 375 8.03 7.96 -8.96
N GLN A 376 9.26 8.39 -8.69
CA GLN A 376 10.41 8.05 -9.52
C GLN A 376 10.97 6.70 -9.07
N ILE A 377 11.01 5.74 -9.99
CA ILE A 377 11.57 4.42 -9.76
C ILE A 377 13.07 4.46 -10.09
N ILE A 378 13.89 4.02 -9.13
CA ILE A 378 15.34 3.98 -9.24
C ILE A 378 15.77 2.53 -9.25
N TYR A 379 16.65 2.19 -10.19
CA TYR A 379 17.15 0.83 -10.39
C TYR A 379 18.64 0.72 -10.03
N GLU A 380 19.07 -0.51 -9.77
CA GLU A 380 20.49 -0.89 -9.75
C GLU A 380 21.14 -0.81 -11.13
#